data_AF-A0A7L1Y306-F1
#
_entry.id   AF-A0A7L1Y306-F1
#
_cell.length_a   1.000
_cell.length_b   1.000
_cell.length_c   1.000
_cell.angle_alpha   90.00
_cell.angle_beta   90.00
_cell.angle_gamma   90.00
#
_symmetry.space_group_name_H-M   'P 1'
#
loop_
_entity.id
_entity.type
_entity.pdbx_description
1 polymer ?
#
loop_
_entity_poly.entity_id
_entity_poly.type
_entity_poly.pdbx_seq_one_letter_code
_entity_poly.pdbx_strand_id
1 'polypeptide(L)'
;FSVTPLLPAILQQPARTLTYHSLRKGKRKSVKSVVKRFLRLHSGLWVRRKAGYKKKLWKKSASQRKRLREFVLCNGTQCKLLDKMTTSFWKRRNWYVDDPYQKYHDRTNLRV
;
A
#
# COMPACT_ATOMS: atom_id res chain seq x y z
N PHE A 1 34.56 23.99 20.93
CA PHE A 1 33.17 23.69 20.53
C PHE A 1 33.15 22.33 19.83
N SER A 2 32.65 21.27 20.46
CA SER A 2 32.65 19.92 19.89
C SER A 2 31.43 19.71 18.98
N VAL A 3 31.69 19.31 17.73
CA VAL A 3 30.67 19.09 16.68
C VAL A 3 30.00 17.71 16.79
N THR A 4 30.38 16.92 17.80
CA THR A 4 29.94 15.54 18.04
C THR A 4 28.43 15.30 18.15
N PRO A 5 27.59 16.19 18.71
CA PRO A 5 26.15 15.92 18.80
C PRO A 5 25.40 16.02 17.46
N LEU A 6 26.03 16.56 16.40
CA LEU A 6 25.40 16.70 15.07
C LEU A 6 25.66 15.50 14.13
N LEU A 7 26.59 14.62 14.48
CA LEU A 7 26.95 13.44 13.67
C LEU A 7 25.78 12.49 13.34
N PRO A 8 24.83 12.19 14.25
CA PRO A 8 23.74 11.26 13.94
C PRO A 8 22.85 11.77 12.79
N ALA A 9 22.58 13.07 12.74
CA ALA A 9 21.75 13.69 11.70
C ALA A 9 22.45 13.71 10.32
N ILE A 10 23.78 13.77 10.29
CA ILE A 10 24.59 13.75 9.07
C ILE A 10 24.73 12.30 8.53
N LEU A 11 24.88 11.32 9.42
CA LEU A 11 25.04 9.91 9.06
C LEU A 11 23.70 9.24 8.71
N GLN A 12 22.59 9.73 9.24
CA GLN A 12 21.28 9.17 8.96
C GLN A 12 20.80 9.65 7.59
N GLN A 13 21.16 8.88 6.56
CA GLN A 13 20.66 9.10 5.21
C GLN A 13 19.13 9.24 5.25
N PRO A 14 18.55 10.34 4.74
CA PRO A 14 17.11 10.51 4.72
C PRO A 14 16.53 9.36 3.89
N ALA A 15 15.72 8.51 4.54
CA ALA A 15 15.00 7.44 3.88
C ALA A 15 13.91 8.05 2.99
N ARG A 16 14.30 8.57 1.81
CA ARG A 16 13.38 9.08 0.81
C ARG A 16 12.57 7.91 0.28
N THR A 17 11.41 7.69 0.89
CA THR A 17 10.53 6.57 0.54
C THR A 17 9.97 6.72 -0.87
N LEU A 18 9.98 7.94 -1.43
CA LEU A 18 9.42 8.28 -2.72
C LEU A 18 10.42 9.03 -3.61
N THR A 19 10.55 8.58 -4.87
CA THR A 19 11.37 9.24 -5.89
C THR A 19 10.48 9.95 -6.91
N TYR A 20 10.47 11.29 -6.90
CA TYR A 20 9.71 12.12 -7.84
C TYR A 20 10.32 12.12 -9.25
N HIS A 21 11.64 12.28 -9.33
CA HIS A 21 12.39 12.29 -10.57
C HIS A 21 13.53 11.29 -10.48
N SER A 22 13.54 10.31 -11.37
CA SER A 22 14.64 9.33 -11.44
C SER A 22 15.83 9.86 -12.21
N LEU A 23 17.04 9.54 -11.78
CA LEU A 23 18.29 10.00 -12.42
C LEU A 23 18.36 9.67 -13.93
N ARG A 24 17.97 8.46 -14.34
CA ARG A 24 18.10 8.02 -15.75
C ARG A 24 17.00 8.52 -16.69
N LYS A 25 15.75 8.59 -16.21
CA LYS A 25 14.56 8.85 -17.07
C LYS A 25 13.79 10.12 -16.69
N GLY A 26 14.15 10.81 -15.61
CA GLY A 26 13.42 11.97 -15.08
C GLY A 26 12.01 11.67 -14.53
N LYS A 27 11.54 10.41 -14.55
CA LYS A 27 10.17 10.01 -14.21
C LYS A 27 10.01 9.58 -12.75
N ARG A 28 8.77 9.66 -12.24
CA ARG A 28 8.36 9.15 -10.92
C ARG A 28 8.59 7.65 -10.80
N LYS A 29 9.00 7.19 -9.62
CA LYS A 29 9.12 5.76 -9.29
C LYS A 29 8.06 5.35 -8.29
N SER A 30 7.50 4.16 -8.51
CA SER A 30 6.56 3.53 -7.60
C SER A 30 7.30 2.78 -6.49
N VAL A 31 6.78 2.91 -5.27
CA VAL A 31 7.32 2.20 -4.11
C VAL A 31 6.88 0.73 -4.16
N LYS A 32 7.83 -0.18 -4.38
CA LYS A 32 7.54 -1.61 -4.59
C LYS A 32 6.94 -2.30 -3.36
N SER A 33 7.19 -1.79 -2.15
CA SER A 33 6.60 -2.32 -0.92
C SER A 33 5.08 -2.16 -0.90
N VAL A 34 4.54 -1.09 -1.50
CA VAL A 34 3.09 -0.86 -1.60
C VAL A 34 2.46 -1.93 -2.50
N VAL A 35 3.00 -2.10 -3.71
CA VAL A 35 2.50 -3.07 -4.69
C VAL A 35 2.51 -4.50 -4.15
N LYS A 36 3.51 -4.86 -3.33
CA LYS A 36 3.61 -6.20 -2.73
C LYS A 36 2.62 -6.45 -1.58
N ARG A 37 2.08 -5.40 -0.95
CA ARG A 37 1.30 -5.50 0.30
C ARG A 37 -0.16 -5.12 0.13
N PHE A 38 -0.47 -4.30 -0.87
CA PHE A 38 -1.79 -3.75 -1.13
C PHE A 38 -2.22 -4.06 -2.55
N LEU A 39 -3.53 -4.30 -2.72
CA LEU A 39 -4.16 -4.47 -4.03
C LEU A 39 -4.95 -3.21 -4.38
N ARG A 40 -4.77 -2.71 -5.61
CA ARG A 40 -5.46 -1.52 -6.13
C ARG A 40 -6.66 -1.95 -6.98
N LEU A 41 -7.86 -1.59 -6.54
CA LEU A 41 -9.09 -1.74 -7.32
C LEU A 41 -9.30 -0.51 -8.20
N HIS A 42 -9.90 -0.67 -9.38
CA HIS A 42 -10.06 0.46 -10.32
C HIS A 42 -10.92 1.59 -9.73
N SER A 43 -11.92 1.22 -8.92
CA SER A 43 -12.80 2.06 -8.10
C SER A 43 -12.12 3.08 -7.18
N GLY A 44 -10.78 3.05 -7.07
CA GLY A 44 -10.01 3.95 -6.21
C GLY A 44 -9.75 3.39 -4.82
N LEU A 45 -10.29 2.22 -4.52
CA LEU A 45 -10.12 1.55 -3.25
C LEU A 45 -8.81 0.74 -3.21
N TRP A 46 -8.23 0.66 -2.02
CA TRP A 46 -7.06 -0.16 -1.73
C TRP A 46 -7.44 -1.26 -0.74
N VAL A 47 -7.13 -2.50 -1.09
CA VAL A 47 -7.38 -3.68 -0.26
C VAL A 47 -6.07 -4.12 0.41
N ARG A 48 -6.15 -4.50 1.67
CA ARG A 48 -5.02 -5.06 2.44
C ARG A 48 -5.45 -6.27 3.25
N ARG A 49 -4.47 -7.06 3.68
CA ARG A 49 -4.66 -8.12 4.70
C ARG A 49 -4.34 -7.57 6.08
N LYS A 50 -5.00 -8.06 7.14
CA LYS A 50 -4.69 -7.63 8.51
C LYS A 50 -3.30 -8.13 8.94
N ALA A 51 -2.58 -7.28 9.65
CA ALA A 51 -1.26 -7.62 10.17
C ALA A 51 -1.36 -8.77 11.19
N GLY A 52 -0.32 -9.61 11.25
CA GLY A 52 -0.25 -10.70 12.22
C GLY A 52 -1.19 -11.88 11.96
N TYR A 53 -1.87 -11.95 10.81
CA TYR A 53 -2.76 -13.07 10.45
C TYR A 53 -2.07 -14.45 10.35
N LYS A 54 -0.74 -14.49 10.29
CA LYS A 54 0.10 -15.71 10.30
C LYS A 54 0.98 -15.88 11.55
N LYS A 55 0.90 -14.96 12.53
CA LYS A 55 1.82 -14.92 13.67
C LYS A 55 1.10 -15.31 14.96
N LYS A 56 1.77 -16.07 15.85
CA LYS A 56 1.28 -16.47 17.18
C LYS A 56 -0.17 -16.99 17.15
N LEU A 57 -0.48 -17.90 16.20
CA LEU A 57 -1.85 -18.38 15.99
C LEU A 57 -2.36 -19.26 17.12
N TRP A 58 -1.46 -19.98 17.80
CA TRP A 58 -1.77 -20.85 18.93
C TRP A 58 -2.35 -20.09 20.12
N LYS A 59 -2.00 -18.82 20.33
CA LYS A 59 -2.58 -17.96 21.38
C LYS A 59 -3.92 -17.34 21.01
N LYS A 60 -4.34 -17.44 19.74
CA LYS A 60 -5.47 -16.66 19.20
C LYS A 60 -6.72 -17.53 19.12
N SER A 61 -7.84 -16.97 19.59
CA SER A 61 -9.14 -17.62 19.47
C SER A 61 -9.52 -17.87 18.01
N ALA A 62 -10.42 -18.83 17.77
CA ALA A 62 -10.91 -19.13 16.43
C ALA A 62 -11.55 -17.90 15.75
N SER A 63 -12.34 -17.12 16.48
CA SER A 63 -12.97 -15.89 15.99
C SER A 63 -11.94 -14.82 15.60
N GLN A 64 -10.90 -14.63 16.41
CA GLN A 64 -9.80 -13.71 16.08
C GLN A 64 -9.02 -14.17 14.85
N ARG A 65 -8.75 -15.48 14.73
CA ARG A 65 -8.08 -16.05 13.55
C ARG A 65 -8.91 -15.89 12.27
N LYS A 66 -10.25 -16.02 12.34
CA LYS A 66 -11.16 -15.74 11.22
C LYS A 66 -11.07 -14.27 10.81
N ARG A 67 -11.29 -13.36 11.76
CA ARG A 67 -11.26 -11.91 11.54
C ARG A 67 -9.93 -11.39 10.98
N LEU A 68 -8.80 -12.02 11.33
CA LEU A 68 -7.48 -11.65 10.83
C LEU A 68 -7.22 -12.11 9.38
N ARG A 69 -7.86 -13.19 8.93
CA ARG A 69 -7.69 -13.71 7.56
C ARG A 69 -8.47 -12.90 6.52
N GLU A 70 -9.49 -12.17 6.94
CA GLU A 70 -10.29 -11.29 6.10
C GLU A 70 -9.45 -10.16 5.44
N PHE A 71 -9.82 -9.84 4.20
CA PHE A 71 -9.35 -8.64 3.52
C PHE A 71 -10.14 -7.42 3.99
N VAL A 72 -9.46 -6.28 4.12
CA VAL A 72 -10.05 -5.04 4.58
C VAL A 72 -9.67 -3.90 3.65
N LEU A 73 -10.57 -2.94 3.50
CA LEU A 73 -10.33 -1.70 2.78
C LEU A 73 -9.47 -0.73 3.59
N CYS A 74 -8.73 0.12 2.88
CA CYS A 74 -8.01 1.24 3.49
C CYS A 74 -8.94 2.44 3.65
N ASN A 75 -8.60 3.33 4.60
CA ASN A 75 -9.34 4.59 4.77
C ASN A 75 -9.01 5.59 3.64
N GLY A 76 -9.80 6.67 3.54
CA GLY A 76 -9.62 7.65 2.46
C GLY A 76 -8.25 8.33 2.45
N THR A 77 -7.67 8.60 3.62
CA THR A 77 -6.34 9.23 3.74
C THR A 77 -5.22 8.28 3.32
N GLN A 78 -5.27 7.01 3.70
CA GLN A 78 -4.35 5.97 3.27
C GLN A 78 -4.45 5.75 1.76
N CYS A 79 -5.66 5.69 1.19
CA CYS A 79 -5.84 5.55 -0.25
C CYS A 79 -5.15 6.70 -1.02
N LYS A 80 -5.35 7.95 -0.58
CA LYS A 80 -4.67 9.12 -1.17
C LYS A 80 -3.15 9.02 -1.06
N LEU A 81 -2.62 8.56 0.08
CA LEU A 81 -1.18 8.35 0.26
C LEU A 81 -0.64 7.27 -0.69
N LEU A 82 -1.29 6.12 -0.77
CA LEU A 82 -0.88 5.00 -1.63
C LEU A 82 -0.94 5.37 -3.12
N ASP A 83 -1.93 6.17 -3.51
CA ASP A 83 -2.04 6.72 -4.86
C ASP A 83 -0.94 7.73 -5.20
N LYS A 84 -0.38 8.44 -4.21
CA LYS A 84 0.83 9.25 -4.38
C LYS A 84 2.07 8.36 -4.49
N MET A 85 2.15 7.27 -3.73
CA MET A 85 3.29 6.35 -3.72
C MET A 85 3.38 5.47 -4.98
N THR A 86 2.32 5.40 -5.79
CA THR A 86 2.24 4.59 -7.00
C THR A 86 2.06 5.44 -8.26
N THR A 87 2.43 4.86 -9.39
CA THR A 87 2.36 5.50 -10.72
C THR A 87 1.05 5.15 -11.42
N SER A 88 0.66 5.92 -12.45
CA SER A 88 -0.55 5.69 -13.27
C SER A 88 -0.67 4.27 -13.82
N PHE A 89 0.46 3.63 -14.12
CA PHE A 89 0.52 2.22 -14.53
C PHE A 89 -0.28 1.28 -13.60
N TRP A 90 -0.25 1.48 -12.29
CA TRP A 90 -0.97 0.64 -11.32
C TRP A 90 -2.44 1.03 -11.15
N LYS A 91 -2.86 2.16 -11.72
CA LYS A 91 -4.24 2.67 -11.67
C LYS A 91 -5.06 2.26 -12.90
N ARG A 92 -4.40 1.76 -13.95
CA ARG A 92 -5.05 1.33 -15.20
C ARG A 92 -6.04 0.20 -14.94
N ARG A 93 -7.09 0.13 -15.76
CA ARG A 93 -8.01 -1.01 -15.78
C ARG A 93 -7.28 -2.22 -16.36
N ASN A 94 -7.40 -3.36 -15.70
CA ASN A 94 -6.93 -4.64 -16.22
C ASN A 94 -8.15 -5.55 -16.44
N TRP A 95 -8.05 -6.44 -17.42
CA TRP A 95 -9.06 -7.44 -17.77
C TRP A 95 -8.38 -8.80 -17.76
N TYR A 96 -8.07 -9.28 -16.56
CA TYR A 96 -7.45 -10.60 -16.39
C TYR A 96 -8.52 -11.69 -16.52
N VAL A 97 -8.15 -12.80 -17.16
CA VAL A 97 -9.00 -14.00 -17.23
C VAL A 97 -9.16 -14.58 -15.82
N ASP A 98 -10.39 -14.88 -15.44
CA ASP A 98 -10.77 -15.48 -14.15
C ASP A 98 -10.29 -14.74 -12.88
N ASP A 99 -10.18 -13.40 -12.94
CA ASP A 99 -9.83 -12.62 -11.76
C ASP A 99 -11.00 -12.58 -10.75
N PRO A 100 -10.83 -13.12 -9.53
CA PRO A 100 -11.87 -13.08 -8.50
C PRO A 100 -12.22 -11.65 -8.05
N TYR A 101 -11.35 -10.67 -8.33
CA TYR A 101 -11.56 -9.28 -7.96
C TYR A 101 -12.32 -8.46 -9.01
N GLN A 102 -12.57 -8.99 -10.21
CA GLN A 102 -13.12 -8.24 -11.34
C GLN A 102 -14.41 -7.48 -10.99
N LYS A 103 -15.33 -8.12 -10.26
CA LYS A 103 -16.60 -7.54 -9.80
C LYS A 103 -16.47 -6.34 -8.86
N TYR A 104 -15.32 -6.16 -8.21
CA TYR A 104 -15.09 -5.08 -7.24
C TYR A 104 -14.36 -3.87 -7.83
N HIS A 105 -14.01 -3.93 -9.12
CA HIS A 105 -13.37 -2.81 -9.80
C HIS A 105 -14.30 -1.62 -10.02
N ASP A 106 -15.62 -1.84 -10.09
CA ASP A 106 -16.63 -0.80 -10.25
C ASP A 106 -17.49 -0.68 -8.99
N ARG A 107 -17.88 0.54 -8.62
CA ARG A 107 -18.79 0.78 -7.50
C ARG A 107 -20.18 1.04 -8.06
N THR A 108 -21.14 0.24 -7.64
CA THR A 108 -22.55 0.39 -8.02
C THR A 108 -23.34 0.99 -6.85
N ASN A 109 -24.45 1.66 -7.16
CA ASN A 109 -25.43 2.15 -6.17
C ASN A 109 -24.87 3.10 -5.10
N LEU A 110 -23.93 3.98 -5.46
CA LEU A 110 -23.48 5.05 -4.58
C LEU A 110 -24.34 6.29 -4.77
N ARG A 111 -24.93 6.77 -3.67
CA ARG A 111 -25.50 8.12 -3.56
C ARG A 111 -24.65 8.89 -2.55
N VAL A 112 -24.40 10.17 -2.84
CA VAL A 112 -23.60 11.07 -2.00
C VAL A 112 -24.54 11.87 -1.11
#